data_AF-A0A5P3VEN9-F1
#
_entry.id   AF-A0A5P3VEN9-F1
#
_cell.length_a   1.000
_cell.length_b   1.000
_cell.length_c   1.000
_cell.angle_alpha   90.00
_cell.angle_beta   90.00
_cell.angle_gamma   90.00
#
_symmetry.space_group_name_H-M   'P 1'
#
loop_
_entity.id
_entity.type
_entity.pdbx_description
1 polymer ?
#
loop_
_entity_poly.entity_id
_entity_poly.type
_entity_poly.pdbx_seq_one_letter_code
_entity_poly.pdbx_strand_id
1 'polypeptide(L)'
;MTNNSEAARAPRWPDSPGELLVHIERADMAGDWIVSTDPADARDLCCPLRRTFRLKTLGDAECGIVHEYGHPFIVVGDFSCLLADLWRPMPLSDVIAAKHWATPCMLAFVHQLEVLFPREHFAPTTKV
;
A
#
# COMPACT_ATOMS: atom_id res chain seq x y z
N MET A 1 -34.35 -4.90 20.75
CA MET A 1 -33.81 -5.95 19.86
C MET A 1 -33.30 -5.27 18.60
N THR A 2 -32.15 -5.75 18.13
CA THR A 2 -31.13 -5.15 17.26
C THR A 2 -31.63 -4.60 15.92
N ASN A 3 -31.25 -3.36 15.60
CA ASN A 3 -31.36 -2.82 14.25
C ASN A 3 -30.03 -2.15 13.85
N ASN A 4 -28.97 -2.96 13.77
CA ASN A 4 -27.74 -2.57 13.08
C ASN A 4 -27.74 -3.28 11.73
N SER A 5 -28.50 -2.72 10.78
CA SER A 5 -28.24 -2.92 9.36
C SER A 5 -26.94 -2.19 9.02
N GLU A 6 -25.83 -2.74 9.47
CA GLU A 6 -24.51 -2.43 8.93
C GLU A 6 -24.46 -3.16 7.59
N ALA A 7 -25.16 -2.60 6.59
CA ALA A 7 -24.92 -2.94 5.21
C ALA A 7 -23.43 -2.72 5.01
N ALA A 8 -22.67 -3.82 4.86
CA ALA A 8 -21.24 -3.80 4.71
C ALA A 8 -20.91 -2.85 3.55
N ARG A 9 -20.54 -1.62 3.89
CA ARG A 9 -20.09 -0.64 2.90
C ARG A 9 -18.88 -1.27 2.23
N ALA A 10 -18.86 -1.24 0.89
CA ALA A 10 -17.70 -1.67 0.14
C ALA A 10 -16.44 -1.01 0.75
N PRO A 11 -15.35 -1.77 0.97
CA PRO A 11 -14.14 -1.21 1.56
C PRO A 11 -13.66 0.01 0.76
N ARG A 12 -13.49 1.14 1.45
CA ARG A 12 -12.99 2.38 0.84
C ARG A 12 -11.47 2.34 0.88
N TRP A 13 -10.82 2.76 -0.20
CA TRP A 13 -9.38 3.00 -0.20
C TRP A 13 -9.00 4.01 0.89
N PRO A 14 -7.97 3.74 1.72
CA PRO A 14 -7.51 4.70 2.70
C PRO A 14 -7.05 5.97 1.98
N ASP A 15 -7.57 7.13 2.42
CA ASP A 15 -7.22 8.42 1.83
C ASP A 15 -6.18 9.18 2.66
N SER A 16 -5.88 8.70 3.86
CA SER A 16 -4.96 9.33 4.80
C SER A 16 -4.00 8.31 5.45
N PRO A 17 -2.85 8.77 5.98
CA PRO A 17 -1.95 7.89 6.72
C PRO A 17 -2.61 7.21 7.93
N GLY A 18 -3.56 7.89 8.59
CA GLY A 18 -4.29 7.32 9.73
C GLY A 18 -5.21 6.18 9.30
N GLU A 19 -5.94 6.35 8.20
CA GLU A 19 -6.79 5.28 7.65
C GLU A 19 -5.96 4.07 7.19
N LEU A 20 -4.80 4.30 6.58
CA LEU A 20 -3.88 3.23 6.19
C LEU A 20 -3.36 2.45 7.41
N LEU A 21 -2.98 3.15 8.49
CA LEU A 21 -2.56 2.51 9.73
C LEU A 21 -3.68 1.65 10.32
N VAL A 22 -4.90 2.19 10.39
CA VAL A 22 -6.08 1.44 10.86
C VAL A 22 -6.34 0.20 10.01
N HIS A 23 -6.12 0.27 8.69
CA HIS A 23 -6.22 -0.90 7.81
C HIS A 23 -5.17 -1.97 8.15
N ILE A 24 -3.91 -1.59 8.33
CA ILE A 24 -2.82 -2.50 8.73
C ILE A 24 -3.11 -3.15 10.09
N GLU A 25 -3.56 -2.36 11.06
CA GLU A 25 -3.92 -2.85 12.40
C GLU A 25 -5.10 -3.82 12.37
N ARG A 26 -6.16 -3.50 11.61
CA ARG A 26 -7.33 -4.38 11.46
C ARG A 26 -7.03 -5.69 10.76
N ALA A 27 -6.02 -5.70 9.88
CA ALA A 27 -5.54 -6.90 9.22
C ALA A 27 -4.65 -7.77 10.13
N ASP A 28 -4.41 -7.35 11.38
CA ASP A 28 -3.47 -8.00 12.32
C ASP A 28 -2.02 -8.08 11.79
N MET A 29 -1.65 -7.13 10.91
CA MET A 29 -0.34 -7.09 10.27
C MET A 29 0.60 -6.06 10.89
N ALA A 30 0.21 -5.37 11.97
CA ALA A 30 0.99 -4.29 12.56
C ALA A 30 2.42 -4.70 12.95
N GLY A 31 2.66 -5.97 13.29
CA GLY A 31 4.00 -6.50 13.59
C GLY A 31 4.93 -6.60 12.37
N ASP A 32 4.37 -6.62 11.17
CA ASP A 32 5.08 -6.78 9.90
C ASP A 32 5.40 -5.44 9.22
N TRP A 33 4.81 -4.34 9.69
CA TRP A 33 4.97 -3.00 9.11
C TRP A 33 5.73 -2.05 10.05
N ILE A 34 6.58 -1.21 9.47
CA ILE A 34 7.24 -0.07 10.12
C ILE A 34 6.64 1.20 9.54
N VAL A 35 6.28 2.14 10.42
CA VAL A 35 5.86 3.48 10.02
C VAL A 35 6.99 4.45 10.36
N SER A 36 7.66 5.00 9.34
CA SER A 36 8.59 6.12 9.50
C SER A 36 7.83 7.43 9.40
N THR A 37 8.15 8.35 10.30
CA THR A 37 7.74 9.75 10.24
C THR A 37 8.93 10.70 10.33
N ASP A 38 10.15 10.15 10.22
CA ASP A 38 11.39 10.89 10.40
C ASP A 38 11.77 11.61 9.10
N PRO A 39 11.66 12.95 9.03
CA PRO A 39 12.03 13.70 7.83
C PRO A 39 13.53 13.67 7.54
N ALA A 40 14.36 13.21 8.49
CA ALA A 40 15.80 13.06 8.33
C ALA A 40 16.21 11.63 7.92
N ASP A 41 15.28 10.67 7.84
CA ASP A 41 15.60 9.34 7.31
C ASP A 41 16.05 9.50 5.86
N ALA A 42 17.30 9.12 5.57
CA ALA A 42 17.88 9.17 4.23
C ALA A 42 17.05 8.40 3.19
N ARG A 43 16.21 7.47 3.65
CA ARG A 43 15.31 6.65 2.84
C ARG A 43 13.95 7.32 2.58
N ASP A 44 13.62 8.37 3.32
CA ASP A 44 12.46 9.26 3.09
C ASP A 44 12.82 10.44 2.15
N LEU A 45 14.10 10.56 1.75
CA LEU A 45 14.63 11.64 0.89
C LEU A 45 14.02 11.71 -0.51
N CYS A 46 13.28 10.69 -0.94
CA CYS A 46 12.60 10.73 -2.23
C CYS A 46 11.42 11.74 -2.26
N CYS A 47 10.98 12.32 -1.13
CA CYS A 47 10.35 13.67 -1.06
C CYS A 47 10.17 14.17 0.40
N PRO A 48 10.31 15.48 0.67
CA PRO A 48 10.43 16.07 2.02
C PRO A 48 9.16 16.18 2.88
N LEU A 49 8.06 15.46 2.58
CA LEU A 49 6.78 15.54 3.33
C LEU A 49 6.21 14.17 3.77
N ARG A 50 7.01 13.11 3.70
CA ARG A 50 6.50 11.73 3.69
C ARG A 50 6.33 11.15 5.09
N ARG A 51 5.12 10.63 5.37
CA ARG A 51 4.99 9.46 6.26
C ARG A 51 5.16 8.23 5.38
N THR A 52 6.14 7.40 5.69
CA THR A 52 6.48 6.24 4.87
C THR A 52 6.15 4.95 5.61
N PHE A 53 5.27 4.15 5.01
CA PHE A 53 4.90 2.83 5.51
C PHE A 53 5.74 1.78 4.77
N ARG A 54 6.49 0.97 5.51
CA ARG A 54 7.38 -0.08 4.98
C ARG A 54 7.13 -1.41 5.67
N LEU A 55 7.61 -2.51 5.12
CA LEU A 55 7.61 -3.80 5.81
C LEU A 55 8.89 -3.98 6.63
N LYS A 56 8.73 -4.44 7.87
CA LYS A 56 9.82 -4.74 8.80
C LYS A 56 10.75 -5.82 8.25
N THR A 57 10.18 -6.83 7.60
CA THR A 57 10.89 -7.98 7.04
C THR A 57 11.75 -7.64 5.83
N LEU A 58 11.56 -6.47 5.22
CA LEU A 58 12.26 -6.05 4.01
C LEU A 58 13.43 -5.07 4.26
N GLY A 59 13.66 -4.65 5.51
CA GLY A 59 14.82 -3.85 5.88
C GLY A 59 14.99 -2.57 5.03
N ASP A 60 16.11 -2.46 4.33
CA ASP A 60 16.50 -1.31 3.48
C ASP A 60 15.94 -1.36 2.05
N ALA A 61 14.85 -2.09 1.81
CA ALA A 61 14.23 -2.13 0.49
C ALA A 61 13.72 -0.73 0.07
N GLU A 62 13.99 -0.35 -1.19
CA GLU A 62 13.56 0.91 -1.82
C GLU A 62 12.06 0.93 -2.15
N CYS A 63 11.23 0.48 -1.20
CA CYS A 63 9.79 0.39 -1.39
C CYS A 63 9.00 0.81 -0.16
N GLY A 64 7.87 1.47 -0.39
CA GLY A 64 6.99 1.92 0.67
C GLY A 64 5.71 2.57 0.14
N ILE A 65 4.80 2.91 1.04
CA ILE A 65 3.70 3.82 0.75
C ILE A 65 4.06 5.20 1.30
N VAL A 66 3.93 6.22 0.47
CA VAL A 66 4.10 7.63 0.82
C VAL A 66 2.78 8.37 0.65
N HIS A 67 2.54 9.43 1.41
CA HIS A 67 1.34 10.26 1.25
C HIS A 67 1.71 11.61 0.64
N GLU A 68 1.22 11.88 -0.56
CA GLU A 68 1.50 13.11 -1.32
C GLU A 68 0.24 13.63 -2.00
N TYR A 69 0.10 14.95 -2.09
CA TYR A 69 -1.03 15.61 -2.75
C TYR A 69 -2.42 15.13 -2.28
N GLY A 70 -2.53 14.68 -1.02
CA GLY A 70 -3.77 14.14 -0.47
C GLY A 70 -4.02 12.66 -0.75
N HIS A 71 -3.07 11.92 -1.34
CA HIS A 71 -3.25 10.53 -1.75
C HIS A 71 -2.07 9.63 -1.34
N PRO A 72 -2.32 8.35 -1.00
CA PRO A 72 -1.26 7.37 -0.83
C PRO A 72 -0.73 6.86 -2.18
N PHE A 73 0.58 6.89 -2.34
CA PHE A 73 1.34 6.37 -3.47
C PHE A 73 2.21 5.20 -3.04
N ILE A 74 2.21 4.14 -3.84
CA ILE A 74 3.17 3.05 -3.77
C ILE A 74 4.43 3.51 -4.50
N VAL A 75 5.57 3.41 -3.85
CA VAL A 75 6.90 3.70 -4.42
C VAL A 75 7.71 2.41 -4.38
N VAL A 76 8.33 2.06 -5.51
CA VAL A 76 9.14 0.85 -5.68
C VAL A 76 10.30 1.19 -6.63
N GLY A 77 11.50 1.45 -6.11
CA GLY A 77 12.63 1.91 -6.92
C GLY A 77 12.34 3.26 -7.59
N ASP A 78 12.46 3.33 -8.92
CA ASP A 78 12.13 4.50 -9.74
C ASP A 78 10.65 4.55 -10.17
N PHE A 79 9.87 3.54 -9.80
CA PHE A 79 8.45 3.44 -10.14
C PHE A 79 7.57 3.96 -9.00
N SER A 80 6.50 4.68 -9.36
CA SER A 80 5.45 5.06 -8.42
C SER A 80 4.06 5.00 -9.05
N CYS A 81 3.05 4.67 -8.25
CA CYS A 81 1.65 4.70 -8.67
C CYS A 81 0.74 4.96 -7.46
N LEU A 82 -0.53 5.29 -7.70
CA LEU A 82 -1.52 5.41 -6.63
C LEU A 82 -1.78 4.04 -6.00
N LEU A 83 -2.02 4.00 -4.69
CA LEU A 83 -2.46 2.77 -4.01
C LEU A 83 -3.77 2.24 -4.62
N ALA A 84 -4.66 3.14 -5.05
CA ALA A 84 -5.92 2.77 -5.68
C ALA A 84 -5.77 2.04 -7.03
N ASP A 85 -4.57 2.10 -7.63
CA ASP A 85 -4.25 1.44 -8.90
C ASP A 85 -3.54 0.09 -8.71
N LEU A 86 -3.44 -0.42 -7.47
CA LEU A 86 -2.78 -1.71 -7.14
C LEU A 86 -3.19 -2.88 -8.04
N TRP A 87 -4.42 -2.86 -8.56
CA TRP A 87 -5.00 -3.94 -9.37
C TRP A 87 -5.21 -3.58 -10.86
N ARG A 88 -4.78 -2.40 -11.32
CA ARG A 88 -5.11 -1.89 -12.67
C ARG A 88 -3.89 -1.69 -13.57
N PRO A 89 -3.96 -2.05 -14.86
CA PRO A 89 -5.00 -2.87 -15.51
C PRO A 89 -4.93 -4.37 -15.14
N MET A 90 -3.88 -4.77 -14.42
CA MET A 90 -3.61 -6.10 -13.88
C MET A 90 -2.90 -5.95 -12.52
N PRO A 91 -2.69 -7.01 -11.72
CA PRO A 91 -1.99 -6.93 -10.44
C PRO A 91 -0.65 -6.20 -10.57
N LEU A 92 -0.35 -5.32 -9.62
CA LEU A 92 0.91 -4.58 -9.63
C LEU A 92 2.10 -5.53 -9.53
N SER A 93 1.95 -6.67 -8.83
CA SER A 93 2.98 -7.71 -8.77
C SER A 93 3.38 -8.21 -10.17
N ASP A 94 2.42 -8.42 -11.07
CA ASP A 94 2.68 -8.81 -12.47
C ASP A 94 3.41 -7.69 -13.25
N VAL A 95 3.00 -6.43 -13.03
CA VAL A 95 3.63 -5.27 -13.68
C VAL A 95 5.09 -5.12 -13.25
N ILE A 96 5.37 -5.29 -11.96
CA ILE A 96 6.71 -5.20 -11.39
C ILE A 96 7.53 -6.42 -11.82
N ALA A 97 6.98 -7.63 -11.83
CA ALA A 97 7.70 -8.84 -12.25
C ALA A 97 8.22 -8.76 -13.70
N ALA A 98 7.57 -7.95 -14.55
CA ALA A 98 8.03 -7.70 -15.92
C ALA A 98 9.18 -6.68 -16.04
N LYS A 99 9.60 -6.03 -14.95
CA LYS A 99 10.68 -5.02 -14.97
C LYS A 99 12.04 -5.67 -14.73
N HIS A 100 13.01 -5.29 -15.56
CA HIS A 100 14.39 -5.80 -15.46
C HIS A 100 15.09 -5.44 -14.14
N TRP A 101 14.64 -4.38 -13.47
CA TRP A 101 15.18 -3.92 -12.19
C TRP A 101 14.43 -4.50 -10.97
N ALA A 102 13.38 -5.31 -11.17
CA ALA A 102 12.59 -5.82 -10.07
C ALA A 102 13.40 -6.75 -9.17
N THR A 103 13.37 -6.46 -7.86
CA THR A 103 14.03 -7.31 -6.86
C THR A 103 13.00 -8.20 -6.14
N PRO A 104 13.43 -9.34 -5.56
CA PRO A 104 12.55 -10.17 -4.74
C PRO A 104 11.90 -9.41 -3.58
N CYS A 105 12.59 -8.41 -3.00
CA CYS A 105 12.04 -7.60 -1.92
C CYS A 105 10.91 -6.69 -2.41
N MET A 106 11.08 -6.05 -3.57
CA MET A 106 10.04 -5.24 -4.20
C MET A 106 8.78 -6.06 -4.53
N LEU A 107 8.97 -7.27 -5.06
CA LEU A 107 7.85 -8.19 -5.33
C LEU A 107 7.15 -8.63 -4.05
N ALA A 108 7.91 -8.94 -2.99
CA ALA A 108 7.33 -9.30 -1.70
C ALA A 108 6.54 -8.14 -1.08
N PHE A 109 7.03 -6.90 -1.23
CA PHE A 109 6.32 -5.71 -0.79
C PHE A 109 4.98 -5.53 -1.48
N VAL A 110 4.97 -5.58 -2.82
CA VAL A 110 3.74 -5.44 -3.59
C VAL A 110 2.77 -6.59 -3.29
N HIS A 111 3.27 -7.82 -3.16
CA HIS A 111 2.43 -8.96 -2.79
C HIS A 111 1.78 -8.76 -1.40
N GLN A 112 2.50 -8.21 -0.43
CA GLN A 112 1.92 -7.90 0.89
C GLN A 112 0.86 -6.80 0.81
N LEU A 113 1.00 -5.83 -0.10
CA LEU A 113 -0.06 -4.86 -0.36
C LEU A 113 -1.30 -5.52 -0.99
N GLU A 114 -1.11 -6.45 -1.91
CA GLU A 114 -2.20 -7.22 -2.53
C GLU A 114 -2.94 -8.10 -1.50
N VAL A 115 -2.23 -8.65 -0.52
CA VAL A 115 -2.83 -9.34 0.64
C VAL A 115 -3.59 -8.37 1.54
N LEU A 116 -3.02 -7.19 1.82
CA LEU A 116 -3.63 -6.17 2.68
C LEU A 116 -4.87 -5.54 2.03
N PHE A 117 -4.89 -5.44 0.70
CA PHE A 117 -5.98 -4.87 -0.10
C PHE A 117 -6.48 -5.88 -1.14
N PRO A 118 -7.20 -6.94 -0.74
CA PRO A 118 -7.64 -8.00 -1.66
C PRO A 118 -8.49 -7.44 -2.82
N ARG A 119 -8.28 -7.99 -4.02
CA ARG A 119 -8.90 -7.49 -5.26
C ARG A 119 -10.42 -7.42 -5.16
N GLU A 120 -11.05 -8.43 -4.58
CA GLU A 120 -12.50 -8.56 -4.41
C GLU A 120 -13.14 -7.42 -3.61
N HIS A 121 -12.34 -6.72 -2.81
CA HIS A 121 -12.79 -5.63 -1.94
C HIS A 121 -12.61 -4.25 -2.58
N PHE A 122 -11.61 -4.09 -3.44
CA PHE A 122 -11.12 -2.77 -3.84
C PHE A 122 -11.03 -2.52 -5.35
N ALA A 123 -11.07 -3.58 -6.17
CA ALA A 123 -11.16 -3.41 -7.61
C ALA A 123 -12.59 -3.07 -8.01
N PRO A 124 -12.81 -2.14 -8.96
CA PRO A 124 -14.13 -1.98 -9.55
C PRO A 124 -14.52 -3.33 -10.16
N THR A 125 -15.72 -3.81 -9.86
CA THR A 125 -16.30 -4.94 -10.59
C THR A 125 -16.50 -4.49 -12.02
N THR A 126 -15.56 -4.82 -12.91
CA THR A 126 -15.76 -4.70 -14.34
C THR A 126 -16.94 -5.61 -14.69
N LYS A 127 -18.13 -5.03 -14.86
CA LYS A 127 -19.25 -5.71 -15.50
C LYS A 127 -18.83 -5.93 -16.95
N VAL A 128 -18.46 -7.16 -17.29
CA VAL A 128 -18.37 -7.63 -18.67
C VAL A 128 -19.78 -7.77 -19.21
#